data_AF-A0A2I0P8X4-F1
#
_entry.id   AF-A0A2I0P8X4-F1
#
_cell.length_a   1.000
_cell.length_b   1.000
_cell.length_c   1.000
_cell.angle_alpha   90.00
_cell.angle_beta   90.00
_cell.angle_gamma   90.00
#
_symmetry.space_group_name_H-M   'P 1'
#
loop_
_entity.id
_entity.type
_entity.pdbx_description
1 polymer ?
#
loop_
_entity_poly.entity_id
_entity_poly.type
_entity_poly.pdbx_seq_one_letter_code
_entity_poly.pdbx_strand_id
1 'polypeptide(L)' 'MINIKRQYIVTDNDRKVGVVLDIETFEKIEELLEDCGLALSMEEVEKEESLSLNEAQQCYARMKKR' A
#
# COMPACT_ATOMS: atom_id res chain seq x y z
N MET A 1 16.11 -3.83 -16.08
CA MET A 1 16.04 -2.68 -15.15
C MET A 1 14.95 -1.76 -15.66
N ILE A 2 13.89 -1.53 -14.90
CA ILE A 2 12.77 -0.68 -15.34
C ILE A 2 13.30 0.75 -15.53
N ASN A 3 13.05 1.34 -16.70
CA ASN A 3 13.51 2.69 -17.01
C ASN A 3 12.47 3.71 -16.52
N ILE A 4 12.58 4.08 -15.24
CA ILE A 4 11.74 5.11 -14.62
C ILE A 4 12.31 6.49 -14.95
N LYS A 5 11.56 7.29 -15.71
CA LYS A 5 11.92 8.69 -15.98
C LYS A 5 11.71 9.51 -14.72
N ARG A 6 12.82 9.96 -14.12
CA ARG A 6 12.83 10.68 -12.84
C ARG A 6 13.59 11.98 -12.95
N GLN A 7 12.98 13.04 -12.44
CA GLN A 7 13.63 14.33 -12.24
C GLN A 7 13.78 14.55 -10.73
N TYR A 8 14.89 15.15 -10.30
CA TYR A 8 15.16 15.32 -8.87
C TYR A 8 14.98 16.78 -8.47
N ILE A 9 14.41 16.99 -7.28
CA ILE A 9 14.45 18.26 -6.58
C ILE A 9 15.71 18.23 -5.71
N VAL A 10 16.63 19.17 -5.95
CA VAL A 10 17.92 19.28 -5.25
C VAL A 10 17.97 20.56 -4.42
N THR A 11 18.61 20.49 -3.26
CA THR A 11 18.94 21.65 -2.43
C THR A 11 20.17 22.37 -2.96
N ASP A 12 20.46 23.55 -2.44
CA ASP A 12 21.68 24.32 -2.75
C ASP A 12 22.99 23.55 -2.52
N ASN A 13 23.01 22.58 -1.59
CA ASN A 13 24.16 21.71 -1.33
C ASN A 13 24.16 20.42 -2.19
N ASP A 14 23.48 20.43 -3.33
CA ASP A 14 23.33 19.30 -4.29
C ASP A 14 22.71 18.01 -3.68
N ARG A 15 22.06 18.13 -2.52
CA ARG A 15 21.34 17.02 -1.90
C ARG A 15 19.96 16.84 -2.55
N LYS A 16 19.67 15.64 -3.03
CA LYS A 16 18.32 15.25 -3.51
C LYS A 16 17.35 15.14 -2.34
N VAL A 17 16.24 15.86 -2.42
CA VAL A 17 15.20 15.89 -1.37
C VAL A 17 13.82 15.47 -1.88
N GLY A 18 13.66 15.37 -3.20
CA GLY A 18 12.42 14.90 -3.81
C GLY A 18 12.65 14.36 -5.21
N VAL A 19 11.62 13.71 -5.74
CA VAL A 19 11.57 13.21 -7.11
C VAL A 19 10.24 13.61 -7.74
N VAL A 20 10.29 14.01 -9.00
CA VAL A 20 9.11 14.23 -9.85
C VAL A 20 9.05 13.08 -10.84
N LEU A 21 7.91 12.43 -10.89
CA LEU A 21 7.56 11.32 -11.78
C LEU A 21 6.32 11.73 -12.59
N ASP A 22 6.14 11.16 -13.78
CA ASP A 22 4.83 11.20 -14.42
C ASP A 22 3.81 10.43 -13.58
N ILE A 23 2.55 10.87 -13.66
CA ILE A 23 1.49 10.37 -12.79
C ILE A 23 1.26 8.87 -12.97
N GLU A 24 1.31 8.37 -14.22
CA GLU A 24 1.12 6.93 -14.51
C GLU A 24 2.22 6.07 -13.88
N THR A 25 3.46 6.56 -13.84
CA THR A 25 4.56 5.86 -13.20
C THR A 25 4.43 5.88 -11.68
N PHE A 26 3.97 6.99 -11.09
CA PHE A 26 3.69 7.05 -9.65
C PHE A 26 2.58 6.07 -9.27
N GLU A 27 1.45 6.07 -9.98
CA GLU A 27 0.31 5.19 -9.71
C GLU A 27 0.69 3.71 -9.81
N LYS A 28 1.50 3.31 -10.80
CA LYS A 28 2.00 1.93 -10.91
C LYS A 28 2.91 1.52 -9.76
N ILE A 29 3.67 2.47 -9.19
CA ILE A 29 4.50 2.19 -8.01
C ILE A 29 3.60 2.00 -6.80
N GLU A 30 2.59 2.85 -6.60
CA GLU A 30 1.62 2.72 -5.50
C GLU A 30 0.86 1.39 -5.61
N GLU A 31 0.30 1.05 -6.77
CA GLU A 31 -0.42 -0.21 -7.01
C GLU A 31 0.45 -1.42 -6.63
N LEU A 32 1.70 -1.45 -7.09
CA LEU A 32 2.61 -2.54 -6.76
C LEU A 32 2.90 -2.63 -5.26
N LEU A 33 3.08 -1.49 -4.59
CA LEU A 33 3.33 -1.44 -3.14
C LEU A 33 2.10 -1.88 -2.34
N GLU A 34 0.89 -1.47 -2.76
CA GLU A 34 -0.37 -1.87 -2.16
C GLU A 34 -0.62 -3.37 -2.33
N ASP A 35 -0.41 -3.91 -3.53
CA ASP A 35 -0.52 -5.35 -3.81
C ASP A 35 0.42 -6.17 -2.94
N CYS A 36 1.68 -5.72 -2.80
CA CYS A 36 2.66 -6.38 -1.93
C CYS A 36 2.24 -6.28 -0.45
N GLY A 37 1.78 -5.11 0.00
CA GLY A 37 1.30 -4.91 1.36
C GLY A 37 0.08 -5.78 1.70
N LEU A 38 -0.85 -5.92 0.75
CA LEU A 38 -2.02 -6.78 0.87
C LEU A 38 -1.61 -8.25 0.93
N ALA A 39 -0.72 -8.70 0.04
CA ALA A 39 -0.23 -10.08 0.04
C ALA A 39 0.41 -10.45 1.38
N LEU A 40 1.28 -9.59 1.92
CA LEU A 40 1.89 -9.80 3.24
C LEU A 40 0.83 -9.82 4.36
N SER A 41 -0.14 -8.91 4.32
CA SER A 41 -1.23 -8.88 5.31
C SER A 41 -2.08 -10.16 5.28
N MET A 42 -2.28 -10.74 4.09
CA MET A 42 -2.99 -12.01 3.91
C MET A 42 -2.17 -13.21 4.43
N GLU A 43 -0.85 -13.20 4.22
CA GLU A 43 0.05 -14.23 4.76
C GLU A 43 0.07 -14.24 6.29
N GLU A 44 0.05 -13.07 6.93
CA GLU A 44 0.04 -12.96 8.41
C GLU A 44 -1.17 -13.66 9.06
N VAL A 45 -2.31 -13.66 8.38
CA VAL A 45 -3.57 -14.24 8.88
C VAL A 45 -3.94 -15.56 8.22
N GLU A 46 -3.05 -16.16 7.41
CA GLU A 46 -3.35 -17.36 6.61
C GLU A 46 -3.85 -18.55 7.47
N LYS A 47 -3.35 -18.65 8.71
CA LYS A 47 -3.70 -19.73 9.65
C LYS A 47 -4.86 -19.38 10.57
N GLU A 48 -5.38 -18.16 10.52
CA GLU A 48 -6.53 -17.76 11.33
C GLU A 48 -7.81 -18.39 10.79
N GLU A 49 -8.75 -18.70 11.69
CA GLU A 49 -10.04 -19.23 11.27
C GLU A 49 -10.83 -18.17 10.50
N SER A 50 -11.28 -18.54 9.30
CA SER A 50 -12.16 -17.69 8.52
C SER A 50 -13.54 -17.60 9.18
N LEU A 51 -14.05 -16.39 9.33
CA LEU A 51 -15.41 -16.16 9.79
C LEU A 51 -16.41 -16.43 8.66
N SER A 52 -17.55 -17.03 8.99
CA SER A 52 -18.71 -17.00 8.11
C SER A 52 -19.21 -15.56 7.94
N LEU A 53 -19.97 -15.31 6.86
CA LEU A 53 -20.57 -14.00 6.62
C LEU A 53 -21.38 -13.48 7.82
N ASN A 54 -22.11 -14.35 8.51
CA ASN A 54 -22.92 -13.97 9.67
C ASN A 54 -22.03 -13.56 10.85
N GLU A 55 -21.00 -14.34 11.16
CA GLU A 55 -20.04 -14.03 12.23
C GLU A 55 -19.29 -12.72 11.96
N ALA A 56 -18.84 -12.52 10.72
CA ALA A 56 -18.21 -11.28 10.29
C ALA A 56 -19.14 -10.06 10.49
N GLN A 57 -20.41 -10.16 10.07
CA GLN A 57 -21.41 -9.10 10.27
C GLN A 57 -21.64 -8.79 11.76
N GLN A 58 -21.73 -9.83 12.61
CA GLN A 58 -21.86 -9.64 14.06
C GLN A 58 -20.65 -8.96 14.68
N CYS A 59 -19.43 -9.37 14.28
CA CYS A 59 -18.18 -8.74 14.71
C CYS A 59 -18.16 -7.24 14.37
N TYR A 60 -18.45 -6.87 13.12
CA TYR A 60 -18.53 -5.46 12.70
C TYR A 60 -19.58 -4.66 13.47
N ALA A 61 -20.76 -5.25 13.72
CA ALA A 61 -21.82 -4.59 14.48
C ALA A 61 -21.42 -4.34 15.95
N ARG A 62 -20.56 -5.19 16.54
CA ARG A 62 -20.01 -4.98 17.89
C ARG A 62 -18.94 -3.90 17.91
N MET A 63 -18.10 -3.81 16.87
CA MET A 63 -17.05 -2.79 16.75
C MET A 63 -17.62 -1.37 16.62
N LYS A 64 -18.71 -1.18 15.85
CA LYS A 64 -19.37 0.14 15.68
C LYS A 64 -20.06 0.68 16.94
N LYS A 65 -20.15 -0.10 18.02
CA LYS A 65 -20.81 0.27 19.28
C LYS A 65 -19.83 0.78 20.36
N ARG A 66 -18.53 0.86 20.06
CA ARG A 66 -17.52 1.55 20.87
C ARG A 66 -17.28 2.94 20.31
#